data_AF-A0AA37UXP6-F1
#
_entry.id   AF-A0AA37UXP6-F1
#
_cell.length_a   1.000
_cell.length_b   1.000
_cell.length_c   1.000
_cell.angle_alpha   90.00
_cell.angle_beta   90.00
_cell.angle_gamma   90.00
#
_symmetry.space_group_name_H-M   'P 1'
#
loop_
_entity.id
_entity.type
_entity.pdbx_description
1 polymer ?
#
loop_
_entity_poly.entity_id
_entity_poly.type
_entity_poly.pdbx_seq_one_letter_code
_entity_poly.pdbx_strand_id
1 'polypeptide(L)'
;MHDLDLRDVVDGLPRNELLVLADEFEVLAGMTQHPIGPWSAWWLWRIRRAMGVHYDPPPAESIGVMDTAERKAIRDDLLSLAERHRDNEGVVAFAVGMVAQLEFSLLDDEQSKADLAAWISAYRRAHPYGEPRDTSRLPRWSNPTDDAV
;
A
#
# COMPACT_ATOMS: atom_id res chain seq x y z
N MET A 1 19.77 -1.29 3.64
CA MET A 1 19.10 -2.60 3.69
C MET A 1 18.07 -2.54 2.58
N HIS A 2 18.20 -3.40 1.57
CA HIS A 2 17.54 -3.23 0.27
C HIS A 2 16.03 -3.09 0.42
N ASP A 3 15.45 -2.08 -0.26
CA ASP A 3 14.05 -2.11 -0.69
C ASP A 3 13.87 -3.40 -1.49
N LEU A 4 13.35 -4.43 -0.84
CA LEU A 4 12.84 -5.60 -1.54
C LEU A 4 11.58 -5.11 -2.26
N ASP A 5 11.68 -4.89 -3.56
CA ASP A 5 10.49 -4.71 -4.37
C ASP A 5 9.67 -6.01 -4.25
N LEU A 6 8.51 -5.92 -3.61
CA LEU A 6 7.59 -7.05 -3.44
C LEU A 6 7.20 -7.68 -4.79
N ARG A 7 7.32 -6.93 -5.88
CA ARG A 7 7.13 -7.43 -7.24
C ARG A 7 8.20 -8.46 -7.60
N ASP A 8 9.47 -8.18 -7.26
CA ASP A 8 10.58 -9.10 -7.47
C ASP A 8 10.45 -10.35 -6.58
N VAL A 9 9.94 -10.17 -5.35
CA VAL A 9 9.62 -11.30 -4.47
C VAL A 9 8.63 -12.23 -5.15
N VAL A 10 7.47 -11.71 -5.59
CA VAL A 10 6.43 -12.50 -6.27
C VAL A 10 6.95 -13.17 -7.53
N ASP A 11 7.71 -12.46 -8.36
CA ASP A 11 8.26 -13.02 -9.61
C ASP A 11 9.29 -14.14 -9.36
N GLY A 12 9.90 -14.20 -8.16
CA GLY A 12 10.85 -15.23 -7.73
C GLY A 12 10.24 -16.41 -6.95
N LEU A 13 8.94 -16.37 -6.59
CA LEU A 13 8.32 -17.42 -5.77
C LEU A 13 8.13 -18.73 -6.56
N PRO A 14 8.29 -19.90 -5.89
CA PRO A 14 7.99 -21.17 -6.51
C PRO A 14 6.47 -21.32 -6.72
N ARG A 15 6.07 -22.09 -7.73
CA ARG A 15 4.66 -22.18 -8.17
C ARG A 15 3.70 -22.62 -7.06
N ASN A 16 4.11 -23.48 -6.14
CA ASN A 16 3.31 -23.90 -5.00
C ASN A 16 2.99 -22.72 -4.06
N GLU A 17 3.93 -21.82 -3.84
CA GLU A 17 3.73 -20.64 -2.99
C GLU A 17 2.89 -19.57 -3.71
N LEU A 18 3.06 -19.43 -5.02
CA LEU A 18 2.18 -18.59 -5.83
C LEU A 18 0.72 -19.08 -5.79
N LEU A 19 0.48 -20.40 -5.77
CA LEU A 19 -0.87 -20.96 -5.60
C LEU A 19 -1.46 -20.62 -4.23
N VAL A 20 -0.67 -20.76 -3.17
CA VAL A 20 -1.10 -20.38 -1.81
C VAL A 20 -1.47 -18.89 -1.74
N LEU A 21 -0.62 -18.01 -2.29
CA LEU A 21 -0.92 -16.59 -2.34
C LEU A 21 -2.15 -16.29 -3.21
N ALA A 22 -2.32 -16.99 -4.34
CA ALA A 22 -3.48 -16.79 -5.21
C ALA A 22 -4.79 -17.15 -4.50
N ASP A 23 -4.84 -18.28 -3.79
CA ASP A 23 -6.03 -18.70 -3.04
C ASP A 23 -6.38 -17.69 -1.93
N GLU A 24 -5.38 -17.22 -1.20
CA GLU A 24 -5.56 -16.27 -0.10
C GLU A 24 -6.01 -14.90 -0.61
N PHE A 25 -5.39 -14.40 -1.68
CA PHE A 25 -5.76 -13.13 -2.28
C PHE A 25 -7.09 -13.20 -3.06
N GLU A 26 -7.53 -14.37 -3.50
CA GLU A 26 -8.87 -14.56 -4.05
C GLU A 26 -9.95 -14.37 -2.99
N VAL A 27 -9.73 -14.91 -1.78
CA VAL A 27 -10.62 -14.68 -0.64
C VAL A 27 -10.67 -13.19 -0.27
N LEU A 28 -9.51 -12.54 -0.15
CA LEU A 28 -9.40 -11.13 0.21
C LEU A 28 -10.00 -10.21 -0.87
N ALA A 29 -9.76 -10.48 -2.16
CA ALA A 29 -10.33 -9.73 -3.27
C ALA A 29 -11.87 -9.83 -3.32
N GLY A 30 -12.44 -10.95 -2.84
CA GLY A 30 -13.88 -11.12 -2.70
C GLY A 30 -14.54 -10.25 -1.61
N MET A 31 -13.75 -9.65 -0.71
CA MET A 31 -14.25 -8.82 0.40
C MET A 31 -14.55 -7.38 -0.06
N THR A 32 -15.65 -7.19 -0.78
CA THR A 32 -16.02 -5.88 -1.36
C THR A 32 -16.36 -4.79 -0.33
N GLN A 33 -16.64 -5.17 0.92
CA GLN A 33 -16.87 -4.25 2.03
C GLN A 33 -15.61 -3.98 2.86
N HIS A 34 -14.51 -4.69 2.58
CA HIS A 34 -13.25 -4.53 3.29
C HIS A 34 -12.30 -3.63 2.47
N PRO A 35 -11.57 -2.69 3.09
CA PRO A 35 -10.65 -1.79 2.40
C PRO A 35 -9.55 -2.53 1.63
N ILE A 36 -9.21 -3.74 2.07
CA ILE A 36 -8.21 -4.60 1.44
C ILE A 36 -8.65 -5.14 0.08
N GLY A 37 -9.96 -5.17 -0.24
CA GLY A 37 -10.50 -5.88 -1.39
C GLY A 37 -9.93 -5.40 -2.73
N PRO A 38 -10.06 -4.11 -3.09
CA PRO A 38 -9.50 -3.57 -4.33
C PRO A 38 -7.98 -3.74 -4.44
N TRP A 39 -7.26 -3.56 -3.35
CA TRP A 39 -5.81 -3.74 -3.30
C TRP A 39 -5.40 -5.22 -3.47
N SER A 40 -6.14 -6.12 -2.84
CA SER A 40 -5.94 -7.57 -2.97
C SER A 40 -6.27 -8.06 -4.37
N ALA A 41 -7.25 -7.47 -5.04
CA ALA A 41 -7.56 -7.79 -6.44
C ALA A 41 -6.38 -7.46 -7.38
N TRP A 42 -5.67 -6.35 -7.12
CA TRP A 42 -4.46 -6.01 -7.87
C TRP A 42 -3.32 -7.02 -7.63
N TRP A 43 -3.07 -7.37 -6.37
CA TRP A 43 -2.05 -8.38 -6.03
C TRP A 43 -2.40 -9.77 -6.58
N LEU A 44 -3.67 -10.17 -6.51
CA LEU A 44 -4.17 -11.41 -7.11
C LEU A 44 -3.88 -11.45 -8.61
N TRP A 45 -4.16 -10.34 -9.32
CA TRP A 45 -3.80 -10.21 -10.74
C TRP A 45 -2.30 -10.38 -10.97
N ARG A 46 -1.45 -9.75 -10.13
CA ARG A 46 0.01 -9.82 -10.26
C ARG A 46 0.55 -11.24 -10.01
N ILE A 47 0.04 -11.92 -8.98
CA ILE A 47 0.37 -13.32 -8.65
C ILE A 47 -0.04 -14.23 -9.82
N ARG A 48 -1.26 -14.10 -10.33
CA ARG A 48 -1.74 -14.89 -11.48
C ARG A 48 -0.91 -14.63 -12.74
N ARG A 49 -0.46 -13.40 -12.95
CA ARG A 49 0.47 -13.06 -14.03
C ARG A 49 1.83 -13.73 -13.86
N ALA A 50 2.40 -13.74 -12.66
CA ALA A 50 3.66 -14.46 -12.37
C ALA A 50 3.53 -15.97 -12.61
N MET A 51 2.33 -16.53 -12.41
CA MET A 51 2.02 -17.93 -12.75
C MET A 51 1.82 -18.18 -14.26
N GLY A 52 1.92 -17.16 -15.11
CA GLY A 52 1.67 -17.24 -16.56
C GLY A 52 0.20 -17.19 -16.96
N VAL A 53 -0.70 -16.76 -16.05
CA VAL A 53 -2.11 -16.56 -16.35
C VAL A 53 -2.35 -15.11 -16.74
N HIS A 54 -2.69 -14.88 -18.01
CA HIS A 54 -2.92 -13.54 -18.55
C HIS A 54 -4.39 -13.13 -18.40
N TYR A 55 -4.65 -12.13 -17.58
CA TYR A 55 -5.92 -11.40 -17.52
C TYR A 55 -5.63 -9.94 -17.86
N ASP A 56 -6.21 -9.43 -18.95
CA ASP A 56 -6.11 -8.01 -19.29
C ASP A 56 -7.51 -7.40 -19.43
N PRO A 57 -7.74 -6.16 -18.96
CA PRO A 57 -6.76 -5.23 -18.35
C PRO A 57 -6.48 -5.49 -16.86
N PRO A 58 -5.36 -4.99 -16.30
CA PRO A 58 -5.11 -5.02 -14.85
C PRO A 58 -6.18 -4.22 -14.08
N PRO A 59 -6.51 -4.64 -12.85
CA PRO A 59 -7.21 -3.77 -11.90
C PRO A 59 -6.39 -2.50 -11.65
N ALA A 60 -7.04 -1.43 -11.18
CA ALA A 60 -6.30 -0.25 -10.73
C ALA A 60 -5.45 -0.61 -9.50
N GLU A 61 -4.18 -0.19 -9.50
CA GLU A 61 -3.32 -0.26 -8.31
C GLU A 61 -3.82 0.80 -7.32
N SER A 62 -4.79 0.45 -6.49
CA SER A 62 -5.34 1.36 -5.49
C SER A 62 -5.21 0.77 -4.10
N ILE A 63 -4.27 1.30 -3.33
CA ILE A 63 -4.46 1.45 -1.89
C ILE A 63 -5.36 2.66 -1.73
N GLY A 64 -6.61 2.46 -1.30
CA GLY A 64 -7.48 3.58 -0.97
C GLY A 64 -6.82 4.49 0.08
N VAL A 65 -7.33 5.72 0.26
CA VAL A 65 -6.98 6.51 1.45
C VAL A 65 -7.53 5.77 2.66
N MET A 66 -6.68 4.97 3.30
CA MET A 66 -7.06 4.14 4.44
C MET A 66 -6.81 4.87 5.75
N ASP A 67 -7.78 4.86 6.64
CA ASP A 67 -7.58 5.35 8.01
C ASP A 67 -6.68 4.39 8.83
N THR A 68 -6.24 4.83 10.01
CA THR A 68 -5.35 4.03 10.86
C THR A 68 -5.96 2.70 11.32
N ALA A 69 -7.29 2.61 11.46
CA ALA A 69 -7.98 1.40 11.89
C ALA A 69 -8.06 0.38 10.74
N GLU A 70 -8.35 0.82 9.53
CA GLU A 70 -8.36 0.00 8.31
C GLU A 70 -6.96 -0.56 8.02
N ARG A 71 -5.91 0.27 8.12
CA ARG A 71 -4.53 -0.19 7.98
C ARG A 71 -4.16 -1.23 9.05
N LYS A 72 -4.59 -1.03 10.29
CA LYS A 72 -4.35 -1.99 11.37
C LYS A 72 -5.02 -3.34 11.07
N ALA A 73 -6.27 -3.34 10.59
CA ALA A 73 -6.97 -4.55 10.21
C ALA A 73 -6.22 -5.32 9.12
N ILE A 74 -5.77 -4.61 8.07
CA ILE A 74 -4.97 -5.20 6.99
C ILE A 74 -3.65 -5.76 7.49
N ARG A 75 -2.95 -5.04 8.35
CA ARG A 75 -1.71 -5.52 8.97
C ARG A 75 -1.95 -6.82 9.72
N ASP A 76 -3.00 -6.87 10.55
CA ASP A 76 -3.34 -8.04 11.35
C ASP A 76 -3.73 -9.23 10.44
N ASP A 77 -4.43 -8.99 9.32
CA ASP A 77 -4.73 -10.01 8.31
C ASP A 77 -3.46 -10.56 7.65
N LEU A 78 -2.50 -9.70 7.28
CA LEU A 78 -1.23 -10.10 6.67
C LEU A 78 -0.33 -10.86 7.65
N LEU A 79 -0.30 -10.45 8.92
CA LEU A 79 0.41 -11.19 9.97
C LEU A 79 -0.26 -12.56 10.22
N SER A 80 -1.58 -12.63 10.17
CA SER A 80 -2.31 -13.90 10.25
C SER A 80 -1.98 -14.81 9.06
N LEU A 81 -1.89 -14.27 7.85
CA LEU A 81 -1.46 -15.00 6.65
C LEU A 81 -0.06 -15.60 6.85
N ALA A 82 0.91 -14.81 7.32
CA ALA A 82 2.27 -15.27 7.60
C ALA A 82 2.28 -16.41 8.63
N GLU A 83 1.50 -16.31 9.71
CA GLU A 83 1.44 -17.35 10.74
C GLU A 83 0.80 -18.65 10.21
N ARG A 84 -0.31 -18.56 9.46
CA ARG A 84 -1.00 -19.74 8.90
C ARG A 84 -0.11 -20.52 7.92
N HIS A 85 0.80 -19.82 7.24
CA HIS A 85 1.69 -20.38 6.22
C HIS A 85 3.15 -20.33 6.63
N ARG A 86 3.46 -20.43 7.93
CA ARG A 86 4.83 -20.33 8.47
C ARG A 86 5.86 -21.29 7.85
N ASP A 87 5.39 -22.41 7.27
CA ASP A 87 6.23 -23.41 6.62
C ASP A 87 6.56 -23.06 5.14
N ASN A 88 5.97 -21.98 4.60
CA ASN A 88 6.23 -21.45 3.26
C ASN A 88 7.03 -20.14 3.38
N GLU A 89 8.36 -20.23 3.34
CA GLU A 89 9.25 -19.09 3.62
C GLU A 89 9.00 -17.87 2.72
N GLY A 90 8.69 -18.07 1.44
CA GLY A 90 8.42 -16.96 0.52
C GLY A 90 7.05 -16.32 0.72
N VAL A 91 6.02 -17.09 1.10
CA VAL A 91 4.71 -16.55 1.54
C VAL A 91 4.89 -15.68 2.78
N VAL A 92 5.69 -16.14 3.74
CA VAL A 92 6.02 -15.37 4.96
C VAL A 92 6.77 -14.10 4.60
N ALA A 93 7.82 -14.19 3.77
CA ALA A 93 8.61 -13.04 3.35
C ALA A 93 7.77 -11.98 2.62
N PHE A 94 6.87 -12.44 1.74
CA PHE A 94 5.94 -11.57 1.02
C PHE A 94 4.97 -10.86 1.98
N ALA A 95 4.31 -11.59 2.88
CA ALA A 95 3.36 -11.02 3.83
C ALA A 95 4.02 -10.03 4.80
N VAL A 96 5.21 -10.36 5.33
CA VAL A 96 5.99 -9.47 6.19
C VAL A 96 6.47 -8.22 5.43
N GLY A 97 6.89 -8.37 4.18
CA GLY A 97 7.28 -7.24 3.34
C GLY A 97 6.10 -6.31 3.03
N MET A 98 4.89 -6.85 2.82
CA MET A 98 3.67 -6.04 2.67
C MET A 98 3.34 -5.26 3.94
N VAL A 99 3.51 -5.87 5.12
CA VAL A 99 3.36 -5.17 6.41
C VAL A 99 4.36 -4.03 6.52
N ALA A 100 5.64 -4.27 6.19
CA ALA A 100 6.66 -3.23 6.22
C ALA A 100 6.34 -2.07 5.28
N GLN A 101 5.85 -2.34 4.06
CA GLN A 101 5.44 -1.30 3.11
C GLN A 101 4.23 -0.49 3.61
N LEU A 102 3.26 -1.16 4.26
CA LEU A 102 2.09 -0.51 4.85
C LEU A 102 2.49 0.43 6.01
N GLU A 103 3.42 0.00 6.86
CA GLU A 103 3.94 0.79 7.97
C GLU A 103 4.82 1.95 7.51
N PHE A 104 5.65 1.75 6.47
CA PHE A 104 6.46 2.82 5.90
C PHE A 104 5.60 3.94 5.31
N SER A 105 4.52 3.57 4.62
CA SER A 105 3.55 4.52 4.08
C SER A 105 2.85 5.34 5.18
N LEU A 106 2.71 4.79 6.39
CA LEU A 106 2.16 5.53 7.55
C LEU A 106 3.13 6.61 8.02
N LEU A 107 4.42 6.27 8.15
CA LEU A 107 5.44 7.20 8.59
C LEU A 107 5.59 8.37 7.60
N ASP A 108 5.54 8.08 6.30
CA ASP A 108 5.61 9.11 5.25
C ASP A 108 4.36 10.02 5.25
N ASP A 109 3.16 9.46 5.44
CA ASP A 109 1.92 10.22 5.58
C ASP A 109 1.91 11.11 6.82
N GLU A 110 2.37 10.58 7.98
CA GLU A 110 2.45 11.33 9.23
C GLU A 110 3.48 12.46 9.15
N GLN A 111 4.63 12.21 8.53
CA GLN A 111 5.65 13.20 8.27
C GLN A 111 5.14 14.29 7.31
N SER A 112 4.50 13.89 6.21
CA SER A 112 3.89 14.81 5.24
C SER A 112 2.82 15.71 5.89
N LYS A 113 2.00 15.16 6.80
CA LYS A 113 1.04 15.93 7.60
C LYS A 113 1.73 16.90 8.57
N ALA A 114 2.80 16.47 9.22
CA ALA A 114 3.58 17.31 10.13
C ALA A 114 4.23 18.48 9.39
N ASP A 115 4.82 18.23 8.21
CA ASP A 115 5.44 19.24 7.36
C ASP A 115 4.41 20.24 6.83
N LEU A 116 3.24 19.77 6.40
CA LEU A 116 2.12 20.65 6.01
C LEU A 116 1.65 21.51 7.19
N ALA A 117 1.49 20.92 8.38
CA ALA A 117 1.08 21.66 9.58
C ALA A 117 2.12 22.71 10.00
N ALA A 118 3.41 22.37 9.92
CA ALA A 118 4.52 23.29 10.17
C ALA A 118 4.52 24.44 9.16
N TRP A 119 4.30 24.14 7.88
CA TRP A 119 4.18 25.14 6.82
C TRP A 119 2.99 26.08 7.05
N ILE A 120 1.79 25.55 7.32
CA ILE A 120 0.59 26.36 7.63
C ILE A 120 0.84 27.28 8.83
N SER A 121 1.48 26.75 9.87
CA SER A 121 1.83 27.52 11.08
C SER A 121 2.84 28.62 10.80
N ALA A 122 3.87 28.36 9.99
CA ALA A 122 4.84 29.36 9.55
C ALA A 122 4.18 30.45 8.68
N TYR A 123 3.31 30.06 7.75
CA TYR A 123 2.58 30.98 6.88
C TYR A 123 1.69 31.94 7.66
N ARG A 124 0.90 31.43 8.61
CA ARG A 124 0.03 32.24 9.49
C ARG A 124 0.81 33.24 10.36
N ARG A 125 2.00 32.86 10.84
CA ARG A 125 2.88 33.77 11.60
C ARG A 125 3.43 34.89 10.72
N ALA A 126 3.81 34.57 9.48
CA ALA A 126 4.32 35.56 8.53
C ALA A 126 3.22 36.49 7.96
N HIS A 127 1.96 36.04 7.97
CA HIS A 127 0.82 36.76 7.40
C HIS A 127 -0.38 36.78 8.38
N PRO A 128 -0.28 37.53 9.50
CA PRO A 128 -1.29 37.51 10.57
C PRO A 128 -2.67 38.05 10.15
N TYR A 129 -2.77 38.75 9.01
CA TYR A 129 -4.00 39.28 8.45
C TYR A 129 -4.46 38.58 7.15
N GLY A 130 -3.83 37.46 6.78
CA GLY A 130 -4.23 36.67 5.59
C GLY A 130 -5.57 35.97 5.79
N GLU A 131 -6.39 35.87 4.74
CA GLU A 131 -7.67 35.15 4.82
C GLU A 131 -7.43 33.64 5.07
N PRO A 132 -8.19 32.99 5.97
CA PRO A 132 -8.01 31.57 6.32
C PRO A 132 -8.16 30.58 5.15
N ARG A 133 -8.61 31.05 3.98
CA ARG A 133 -8.91 30.25 2.78
C ARG A 133 -7.96 30.52 1.61
N ASP A 134 -6.93 31.33 1.80
CA ASP A 134 -5.95 31.59 0.74
C ASP A 134 -5.09 30.35 0.47
N THR A 135 -5.47 29.59 -0.56
CA THR A 135 -4.77 28.39 -1.04
C THR A 135 -3.81 28.68 -2.20
N SER A 136 -3.70 29.94 -2.63
CA SER A 136 -2.97 30.36 -3.84
C SER A 136 -1.45 30.09 -3.77
N ARG A 137 -0.93 29.81 -2.58
CA ARG A 137 0.49 29.56 -2.30
C ARG A 137 0.76 28.27 -1.54
N LEU A 138 -0.21 27.36 -1.46
CA LEU A 138 0.10 26.01 -0.98
C LEU A 138 1.30 25.49 -1.78
N PRO A 139 2.31 24.87 -1.12
CA PRO A 139 3.35 24.20 -1.87
C PRO A 139 2.64 23.24 -2.84
N ARG A 140 3.13 23.16 -4.09
CA ARG A 140 2.65 22.10 -4.99
C ARG A 140 2.89 20.81 -4.21
N TRP A 141 1.81 20.17 -3.77
CA TRP A 141 1.91 18.81 -3.29
C TRP A 141 2.50 18.06 -4.48
N SER A 142 3.71 17.55 -4.33
CA SER A 142 4.24 16.57 -5.27
C SER A 142 3.25 15.43 -5.19
N ASN A 143 2.37 15.32 -6.18
CA ASN A 143 1.60 14.12 -6.32
C ASN A 143 2.66 13.03 -6.54
N PRO A 144 2.72 11.94 -5.75
CA PRO A 144 3.71 10.89 -5.98
C PRO A 144 3.58 10.24 -7.38
N THR A 145 2.52 10.57 -8.12
CA THR A 145 2.28 10.22 -9.52
C THR A 145 2.86 11.21 -10.54
N ASP A 146 3.34 12.39 -10.13
CA ASP A 146 3.89 13.41 -11.05
C ASP A 146 5.35 13.13 -11.45
N ASP A 147 6.07 12.26 -10.73
CA ASP A 147 7.43 11.83 -11.05
C ASP A 147 7.49 10.59 -11.98
N ALA A 148 6.34 10.14 -12.51
CA ALA A 148 6.23 8.95 -13.35
C ALA A 148 6.15 9.23 -14.88
N VAL A 149 6.77 10.32 -15.37
CA VAL A 149 6.84 10.65 -16.81
C VAL A 149 8.27 10.65 -17.32
#